data_AF-A0AAV5SST4-F1
#
_entry.id   AF-A0AAV5SST4-F1
#
_cell.length_a   1.000
_cell.length_b   1.000
_cell.length_c   1.000
_cell.angle_alpha   90.00
_cell.angle_beta   90.00
_cell.angle_gamma   90.00
#
_symmetry.space_group_name_H-M   'P 1'
#
loop_
_entity.id
_entity.type
_entity.pdbx_description
1 polymer ?
#
loop_
_entity_poly.entity_id
_entity_poly.type
_entity_poly.pdbx_seq_one_letter_code
_entity_poly.pdbx_strand_id
1 'polypeptide(L)'
;QNGNRWDEDIGGFKLKRRVDDLPEAVYSIPNRIVIRAGEFIKICTRSREATKYGNNIIVDGEPTWDVGCRVETSLVDQNGVVIAMCTMLAVGVML
;
A
#
# COMPACT_ATOMS: atom_id res chain seq x y z
N GLN A 1 5.02 -2.33 -8.19
CA GLN A 1 5.03 -3.02 -9.50
C GLN A 1 5.14 -4.51 -9.23
N ASN A 2 4.43 -5.35 -9.97
CA ASN A 2 4.66 -6.79 -9.95
C ASN A 2 6.01 -7.08 -10.64
N GLY A 3 7.01 -7.49 -9.85
CA GLY A 3 8.35 -7.81 -10.33
C GLY A 3 8.50 -9.21 -10.93
N ASN A 4 7.45 -10.04 -10.86
CA ASN A 4 7.44 -11.38 -11.40
C ASN A 4 7.20 -11.39 -12.91
N ARG A 5 7.54 -12.53 -13.54
CA ARG A 5 7.24 -12.80 -14.97
C ARG A 5 5.84 -13.39 -15.19
N TRP A 6 5.07 -13.58 -14.12
CA TRP A 6 3.71 -14.12 -14.12
C TRP A 6 2.78 -13.19 -13.36
N ASP A 7 1.48 -13.38 -13.60
CA ASP A 7 0.42 -12.66 -12.91
C ASP A 7 0.36 -13.10 -11.44
N GLU A 8 0.21 -12.14 -10.53
CA GLU A 8 0.22 -12.36 -9.09
C GLU A 8 -1.13 -12.00 -8.49
N ASP A 9 -1.77 -12.96 -7.82
CA ASP A 9 -2.96 -12.71 -7.01
C ASP A 9 -2.53 -12.19 -5.64
N ILE A 10 -2.89 -10.96 -5.35
CA ILE A 10 -2.64 -10.28 -4.08
C ILE A 10 -3.94 -10.05 -3.30
N GLY A 11 -5.04 -10.69 -3.72
CA GLY A 11 -6.31 -10.60 -3.03
C GLY A 11 -6.19 -11.02 -1.58
N GLY A 12 -6.73 -10.24 -0.65
CA GLY A 12 -6.65 -10.52 0.79
C GLY A 12 -5.29 -10.26 1.43
N PHE A 13 -4.31 -9.73 0.68
CA PHE A 13 -3.07 -9.22 1.27
C PHE A 13 -3.37 -7.97 2.11
N LYS A 14 -2.39 -7.58 2.92
CA LYS A 14 -2.48 -6.38 3.76
C LYS A 14 -1.33 -5.43 3.47
N LEU A 15 -1.62 -4.14 3.50
CA LEU A 15 -0.61 -3.12 3.69
C LEU A 15 -0.56 -2.75 5.16
N LYS A 16 0.62 -2.85 5.76
CA LYS A 16 0.88 -2.35 7.10
C LYS A 16 1.73 -1.09 7.00
N ARG A 17 1.34 -0.05 7.71
CA ARG A 17 2.02 1.24 7.64
C ARG A 17 2.30 1.79 9.03
N ARG A 18 3.56 2.14 9.25
CA ARG A 18 4.03 2.85 10.44
C ARG A 18 4.52 4.23 10.05
N VAL A 19 4.05 5.25 10.76
CA VAL A 19 4.41 6.65 10.53
C VAL A 19 4.87 7.22 11.86
N ASP A 20 6.16 7.56 11.95
CA ASP A 20 6.80 8.02 13.19
C ASP A 20 6.39 7.15 14.41
N ASP A 21 5.76 7.77 15.41
CA ASP A 21 5.29 7.12 16.64
C ASP A 21 3.78 6.82 16.64
N LEU A 22 3.10 6.96 15.49
CA LEU A 22 1.67 6.65 15.37
C LEU A 22 1.43 5.13 15.44
N PRO A 23 0.24 4.71 15.92
CA PRO A 23 -0.18 3.31 15.83
C PRO A 23 -0.08 2.77 14.40
N GLU A 24 0.29 1.49 14.26
CA GLU A 24 0.36 0.85 12.94
C GLU A 24 -1.03 0.79 12.29
N ALA A 25 -1.16 1.40 11.12
CA ALA A 25 -2.34 1.29 10.29
C ALA A 25 -2.28 0.00 9.45
N VAL A 26 -3.42 -0.68 9.34
CA VAL A 26 -3.58 -1.90 8.53
C VAL A 26 -4.67 -1.68 7.50
N TYR A 27 -4.32 -1.82 6.23
CA TYR A 27 -5.24 -1.70 5.11
C TYR A 27 -5.38 -3.06 4.44
N SER A 28 -6.62 -3.49 4.22
CA SER A 28 -6.89 -4.79 3.59
C SER A 28 -7.13 -4.63 2.09
N ILE A 29 -6.42 -5.41 1.28
CA ILE A 29 -6.63 -5.49 -0.16
C ILE A 29 -7.87 -6.34 -0.42
N PRO A 30 -8.85 -5.87 -1.23
CA PRO A 30 -10.01 -6.68 -1.60
C PRO A 30 -9.62 -8.04 -2.18
N ASN A 31 -10.52 -9.01 -2.09
CA ASN A 31 -10.28 -10.32 -2.72
C ASN A 31 -10.23 -10.21 -4.24
N ARG A 32 -9.57 -11.18 -4.89
CA ARG A 32 -9.52 -11.33 -6.36
C ARG A 32 -8.85 -10.17 -7.09
N ILE A 33 -7.83 -9.56 -6.46
CA ILE A 33 -7.01 -8.54 -7.10
C ILE A 33 -5.77 -9.22 -7.69
N VAL A 34 -5.67 -9.21 -9.01
CA VAL A 34 -4.52 -9.77 -9.74
C VAL A 34 -3.73 -8.63 -10.37
N ILE A 35 -2.42 -8.58 -10.10
CA ILE A 35 -1.50 -7.68 -10.79
C ILE A 35 -0.82 -8.48 -11.90
N ARG A 36 -1.02 -8.06 -13.16
CA ARG A 36 -0.36 -8.71 -14.29
C ARG A 36 1.16 -8.57 -14.22
N ALA A 37 1.88 -9.49 -14.84
CA ALA A 37 3.35 -9.43 -14.93
C ALA A 37 3.82 -8.05 -15.45
N GLY A 38 4.75 -7.40 -14.73
CA GLY A 38 5.30 -6.10 -15.09
C GLY A 38 4.38 -4.89 -14.86
N GLU A 39 3.09 -5.09 -14.56
CA GLU A 39 2.13 -4.01 -14.30
C GLU A 39 2.20 -3.54 -12.84
N PHE A 40 1.51 -2.43 -12.55
CA PHE A 40 1.33 -1.94 -11.18
C PHE A 40 -0.12 -1.57 -10.92
N ILE A 41 -0.48 -1.58 -9.64
CA ILE A 41 -1.72 -1.00 -9.14
C ILE A 41 -1.38 0.16 -8.22
N LYS A 42 -2.26 1.17 -8.19
CA LYS A 42 -2.19 2.24 -7.20
C LYS A 42 -3.22 1.99 -6.12
N ILE A 43 -2.81 2.12 -4.86
CA ILE A 43 -3.69 1.91 -3.72
C ILE A 43 -4.04 3.28 -3.14
N CYS A 44 -5.34 3.54 -3.00
CA CYS A 44 -5.88 4.80 -2.48
C CYS A 44 -6.66 4.53 -1.19
N THR A 45 -6.56 5.44 -0.22
CA THR A 45 -7.44 5.43 0.95
C THR A 45 -8.82 6.00 0.59
N ARG A 46 -9.80 5.78 1.47
CA ARG A 46 -11.17 6.28 1.32
C ARG A 46 -11.24 7.79 1.65
N SER A 47 -10.53 8.64 0.91
CA SER A 47 -10.72 10.09 0.96
C SER A 47 -11.87 10.51 0.03
N ARG A 48 -12.49 11.66 0.30
CA ARG A 48 -13.71 12.17 -0.39
C ARG A 48 -13.53 12.42 -1.90
N GLU A 49 -12.32 12.24 -2.44
CA GLU A 49 -11.95 12.52 -3.83
C GLU A 49 -11.43 11.28 -4.57
N ALA A 50 -11.62 10.07 -4.05
CA ALA A 50 -11.30 8.82 -4.75
C ALA A 50 -12.26 8.54 -5.92
N THR A 51 -12.48 9.54 -6.77
CA THR A 51 -13.32 9.48 -7.95
C THR A 51 -12.47 8.97 -9.12
N LYS A 52 -12.52 7.65 -9.30
CA LYS A 52 -12.62 6.96 -10.60
C LYS A 52 -11.60 7.34 -11.70
N TYR A 53 -10.40 6.73 -11.71
CA TYR A 53 -9.59 6.54 -12.93
C TYR A 53 -8.63 5.33 -12.81
N GLY A 54 -8.66 4.38 -13.77
CA GLY A 54 -7.60 3.36 -14.01
C GLY A 54 -7.57 2.11 -13.11
N ASN A 55 -6.41 1.42 -13.08
CA ASN A 55 -6.08 0.22 -12.27
C ASN A 55 -5.94 0.52 -10.75
N ASN A 56 -6.67 1.50 -10.24
CA ASN A 56 -6.57 1.92 -8.84
C ASN A 56 -7.54 1.09 -7.98
N ILE A 57 -7.11 0.71 -6.78
CA ILE A 57 -7.98 0.07 -5.78
C ILE A 57 -8.14 0.97 -4.56
N ILE A 58 -9.35 0.99 -4.00
CA ILE A 58 -9.65 1.62 -2.73
C ILE A 58 -9.57 0.54 -1.66
N VAL A 59 -8.76 0.76 -0.63
CA VAL A 59 -8.62 -0.16 0.50
C VAL A 59 -9.48 0.27 1.67
N ASP A 60 -9.95 -0.72 2.43
CA ASP A 60 -10.60 -0.49 3.71
C ASP A 60 -9.53 -0.27 4.79
N GLY A 61 -9.74 0.74 5.63
CA GLY A 61 -8.81 1.18 6.67
C GLY A 61 -8.98 2.67 6.96
N GLU A 62 -7.90 3.31 7.40
CA GLU A 62 -7.85 4.75 7.70
C GLU A 62 -8.15 5.63 6.47
N PRO A 63 -8.73 6.83 6.65
CA PRO A 63 -9.10 7.72 5.54
C PRO A 63 -7.90 8.38 4.86
N THR A 64 -6.74 8.40 5.51
CA THR A 64 -5.48 9.00 5.04
C THR A 64 -4.34 7.99 5.11
N TRP A 65 -3.30 8.23 4.33
CA TRP A 65 -2.02 7.51 4.45
C TRP A 65 -1.12 8.05 5.56
N ASP A 66 -1.51 9.16 6.18
CA ASP A 66 -0.71 9.95 7.10
C ASP A 66 0.63 10.42 6.51
N VAL A 67 1.22 11.40 7.19
CA VAL A 67 2.46 12.06 6.78
C VAL A 67 3.35 12.17 8.01
N GLY A 68 4.64 11.90 7.84
CA GLY A 68 5.62 11.93 8.91
C GLY A 68 7.05 11.97 8.41
N CYS A 69 7.99 12.07 9.35
CA CYS A 69 9.43 12.14 9.06
C CYS A 69 9.99 10.79 8.63
N ARG A 70 9.47 9.70 9.18
CA ARG A 70 9.78 8.32 8.80
C ARG A 70 8.48 7.58 8.53
N VAL A 71 8.40 7.01 7.33
CA VAL A 71 7.26 6.24 6.88
C VAL A 71 7.74 4.87 6.45
N GLU A 72 7.23 3.82 7.06
CA GLU A 72 7.49 2.44 6.67
C GLU A 72 6.19 1.80 6.19
N THR A 73 6.23 1.16 5.02
CA THR A 73 5.07 0.46 4.45
C THR A 73 5.50 -0.93 4.02
N SER A 74 4.80 -1.94 4.55
CA SER A 74 5.03 -3.35 4.26
C SER A 74 3.83 -3.96 3.56
N LEU A 75 4.08 -4.76 2.52
CA LEU A 75 3.09 -5.64 1.90
C LEU A 75 3.21 -7.01 2.56
N VAL A 76 2.07 -7.50 3.05
CA VAL A 76 1.98 -8.74 3.83
C VAL A 76 0.99 -9.68 3.15
N ASP A 77 1.41 -10.91 2.93
CA ASP A 77 0.55 -11.95 2.34
C ASP A 77 -0.53 -12.45 3.33
N GLN A 78 -1.37 -13.38 2.88
CA GLN A 78 -2.44 -13.97 3.71
C GLN A 78 -1.92 -14.79 4.89
N ASN A 79 -0.68 -15.29 4.81
CA ASN A 79 -0.03 -16.08 5.86
C ASN A 79 0.68 -15.18 6.90
N GLY A 80 0.69 -13.86 6.69
CA GLY A 80 1.36 -12.92 7.57
C GLY A 80 2.84 -12.69 7.24
N VAL A 81 3.32 -13.20 6.09
CA VAL A 81 4.70 -13.02 5.65
C VAL A 81 4.86 -11.66 4.98
N VAL A 82 5.88 -10.90 5.39
CA VAL A 82 6.25 -9.65 4.74
C VAL A 82 6.99 -10.00 3.44
N ILE A 83 6.36 -9.69 2.30
CA ILE A 83 6.91 -10.00 0.97
C ILE A 83 7.62 -8.80 0.33
N ALA A 84 7.30 -7.59 0.77
CA ALA A 84 7.97 -6.36 0.35
C ALA A 84 7.87 -5.30 1.44
N MET A 85 8.89 -4.44 1.54
CA MET A 85 8.92 -3.32 2.47
C MET A 85 9.59 -2.11 1.81
N CYS A 86 9.05 -0.92 2.08
CA CYS A 86 9.62 0.34 1.65
C CYS A 86 9.65 1.32 2.84
N THR A 87 10.78 1.98 3.02
CA THR A 87 10.96 3.04 4.02
C THR A 87 11.26 4.35 3.32
N MET A 88 10.49 5.38 3.62
CA MET A 88 10.71 6.75 3.16
C MET A 88 11.09 7.60 4.37
N LEU A 89 12.16 8.39 4.21
CA LEU A 89 12.58 9.38 5.19
C LEU A 89 12.40 10.77 4.58
N ALA A 90 11.80 11.68 5.32
CA ALA A 90 11.78 13.09 4.96
C ALA A 90 13.20 13.63 5.13
N VAL A 91 13.96 13.64 4.03
CA VAL A 91 15.27 14.29 3.99
C VAL A 91 15.02 15.75 3.64
N GLY A 92 15.24 16.65 4.60
CA GLY A 92 14.96 18.07 4.41
C GLY A 92 15.77 18.66 3.26
N VAL A 93 15.09 19.28 2.30
CA VAL A 93 15.64 20.49 1.69
C VAL A 93 15.30 21.61 2.66
N MET A 94 16.29 22.01 3.46
CA MET A 94 16.27 23.26 4.18
C MET A 94 16.36 24.36 3.12
N LEU A 95 15.26 25.09 2.89
CA LEU A 95 15.26 26.33 2.11
C LEU A 95 15.75 27.48 3.00
#